data_AF-A0A7Y4UKP8-F1
#
_entry.id   AF-A0A7Y4UKP8-F1
#
_cell.length_a   1.000
_cell.length_b   1.000
_cell.length_c   1.000
_cell.angle_alpha   90.00
_cell.angle_beta   90.00
_cell.angle_gamma   90.00
#
_symmetry.space_group_name_H-M   'P 1'
#
loop_
_entity.id
_entity.type
_entity.pdbx_description
1 polymer ?
#
loop_
_entity_poly.entity_id
_entity_poly.type
_entity_poly.pdbx_seq_one_letter_code
_entity_poly.pdbx_strand_id
1 'polypeptide(L)' 'MSVSNLDQAIASHPFFPKGIKVGSKLWKDLVVAGRIKWKRGYIEGVIDSGIDFPTLDEKIFVHVEPELDDLSYELPQNS' A
#
# COMPACT_ATOMS: atom_id res chain seq x y z
N MET A 1 12.09 9.58 3.99
CA MET A 1 12.13 9.03 2.62
C MET A 1 11.02 9.67 1.80
N SER A 2 11.14 9.66 0.47
CA SER A 2 10.11 10.19 -0.46
C SER A 2 9.36 9.06 -1.14
N VAL A 3 8.20 9.38 -1.73
CA VAL A 3 7.40 8.47 -2.57
C VAL A 3 8.26 7.77 -3.65
N SER A 4 9.23 8.48 -4.22
CA SER A 4 10.17 7.93 -5.21
C SER A 4 11.04 6.77 -4.67
N ASN A 5 11.39 6.79 -3.38
CA ASN A 5 12.19 5.72 -2.78
C ASN A 5 11.36 4.44 -2.60
N LEU A 6 10.07 4.58 -2.29
CA LEU A 6 9.14 3.46 -2.25
C LEU A 6 8.98 2.86 -3.66
N ASP A 7 8.85 3.69 -4.69
CA ASP A 7 8.74 3.22 -6.08
C ASP A 7 9.96 2.42 -6.51
N GLN A 8 11.15 2.94 -6.20
CA GLN A 8 12.40 2.26 -6.50
C GLN A 8 12.48 0.92 -5.77
N ALA A 9 12.07 0.86 -4.50
CA ALA A 9 12.09 -0.37 -3.71
C ALA A 9 11.07 -1.41 -4.20
N ILE A 10 9.87 -0.98 -4.63
CA ILE A 10 8.89 -1.86 -5.26
C ILE A 10 9.45 -2.42 -6.57
N ALA A 11 10.08 -1.57 -7.39
CA ALA A 11 10.64 -1.98 -8.67
C ALA A 11 11.86 -2.92 -8.53
N SER A 12 12.65 -2.77 -7.47
CA SER A 12 13.80 -3.63 -7.17
C SER A 12 13.44 -4.87 -6.34
N HIS A 13 12.19 -4.99 -5.90
CA HIS A 13 11.75 -6.14 -5.13
C HIS A 13 11.77 -7.41 -6.00
N PRO A 14 12.20 -8.58 -5.48
CA PRO A 14 12.30 -9.82 -6.28
C PRO A 14 10.98 -10.27 -6.93
N PHE A 15 9.85 -9.80 -6.41
CA PHE A 15 8.52 -10.03 -6.92
C PHE A 15 7.65 -8.80 -6.72
N PHE A 16 6.61 -8.66 -7.54
CA PHE A 16 5.65 -7.57 -7.41
C PHE A 16 4.82 -7.74 -6.14
N PRO A 17 4.97 -6.85 -5.12
CA PRO A 17 4.31 -7.01 -3.83
C PRO A 17 2.80 -6.86 -3.98
N LYS A 18 2.04 -7.71 -3.28
CA LYS A 18 0.56 -7.64 -3.26
C LYS A 18 0.02 -6.75 -2.14
N GLY A 19 0.82 -6.52 -1.11
CA GLY A 19 0.50 -5.60 -0.01
C GLY A 19 1.77 -5.00 0.56
N ILE A 20 1.68 -3.77 1.07
CA ILE A 20 2.78 -3.05 1.75
C ILE A 20 2.28 -2.42 3.03
N LYS A 21 3.17 -2.25 4.01
CA LYS A 21 2.91 -1.40 5.17
C LYS A 21 3.61 -0.06 4.99
N VAL A 22 2.98 1.03 5.41
CA VAL A 22 3.53 2.39 5.33
C VAL A 22 3.33 3.14 6.64
N GLY A 23 4.30 4.00 6.95
CA GLY A 23 4.20 4.92 8.09
C GLY A 23 3.19 6.05 7.84
N SER A 24 2.79 6.72 8.91
CA SER A 24 1.67 7.67 8.89
C SER A 24 1.87 8.89 7.96
N LYS A 25 3.11 9.38 7.85
CA LYS A 25 3.46 10.53 7.01
C LYS A 25 3.63 10.13 5.55
N LEU A 26 4.26 8.99 5.28
CA LEU A 26 4.35 8.43 3.92
C LEU A 26 2.95 8.14 3.36
N TRP A 27 2.03 7.64 4.18
CA TRP A 27 0.62 7.51 3.82
C TRP A 27 0.01 8.83 3.34
N LYS A 28 0.17 9.91 4.12
CA LYS A 28 -0.33 11.24 3.75
C LYS A 28 0.26 11.73 2.45
N ASP A 29 1.57 11.53 2.25
CA ASP A 29 2.26 11.92 1.02
C ASP A 29 1.70 11.14 -0.20
N LEU A 30 1.41 9.85 -0.05
CA LEU A 30 0.80 9.03 -1.10
C LEU A 30 -0.64 9.45 -1.42
N VAL A 31 -1.43 9.84 -0.41
CA VAL A 31 -2.78 10.38 -0.59
C VAL A 31 -2.73 11.72 -1.35
N VAL A 32 -1.86 12.64 -0.94
CA VAL A 32 -1.68 13.95 -1.60
C VAL A 32 -1.19 13.78 -3.03
N ALA A 33 -0.33 12.80 -3.29
CA ALA A 33 0.12 12.43 -4.63
C ALA A 33 -0.97 11.75 -5.48
N GLY A 34 -2.16 11.48 -4.93
CA GLY A 34 -3.28 10.88 -5.66
C GLY A 34 -3.10 9.40 -6.00
N ARG A 35 -2.14 8.72 -5.36
CA ARG A 35 -1.77 7.33 -5.65
C ARG A 35 -2.59 6.29 -4.90
N ILE A 36 -3.13 6.69 -3.75
CA ILE A 36 -4.06 5.84 -3.01
C ILE A 36 -5.41 5.81 -3.73
N LYS A 37 -5.82 4.61 -4.15
CA LYS A 37 -7.13 4.30 -4.75
C LYS A 37 -7.90 3.36 -3.84
N TRP A 38 -9.20 3.59 -3.69
CA TRP A 38 -10.07 2.76 -2.87
C TRP A 38 -10.70 1.68 -3.75
N LYS A 39 -10.49 0.42 -3.37
CA LYS A 39 -11.01 -0.74 -4.09
C LYS A 39 -12.05 -1.45 -3.24
N ARG A 40 -13.21 -1.68 -3.84
CA ARG A 40 -14.34 -2.38 -3.21
C ARG A 40 -13.94 -3.81 -2.86
N GLY A 41 -14.19 -4.20 -1.62
CA GLY A 41 -14.01 -5.56 -1.13
C GLY A 41 -15.14 -6.47 -1.58
N TYR A 42 -14.79 -7.69 -2.02
CA TYR A 42 -15.75 -8.73 -2.35
C TYR A 42 -15.38 -10.03 -1.60
N ILE A 43 -16.37 -10.63 -0.95
CA ILE A 43 -16.31 -11.97 -0.36
C ILE A 43 -16.50 -12.98 -1.49
N GLU A 44 -15.55 -13.91 -1.62
CA GLU A 44 -15.50 -14.95 -2.66
C GLU A 44 -15.62 -14.42 -4.10
N GLY A 45 -15.37 -13.11 -4.31
CA GLY A 45 -15.48 -12.45 -5.61
C GLY A 45 -16.91 -12.19 -6.09
N VAL A 46 -17.93 -12.48 -5.28
CA VAL A 46 -19.35 -12.38 -5.69
C VAL A 46 -20.18 -11.49 -4.78
N ILE A 47 -19.88 -11.44 -3.48
CA ILE A 47 -20.68 -10.69 -2.51
C ILE A 47 -19.91 -9.46 -2.08
N ASP A 48 -20.49 -8.30 -2.28
CA ASP A 48 -19.92 -7.04 -1.80
C ASP A 48 -19.78 -7.05 -0.28
N SER A 49 -18.56 -6.82 0.23
CA SER A 49 -18.31 -6.81 1.67
C SER A 49 -18.76 -5.50 2.34
N GLY A 50 -19.07 -4.46 1.56
CA GLY A 50 -19.36 -3.11 2.07
C GLY A 50 -18.14 -2.40 2.65
N ILE A 51 -16.93 -2.91 2.38
CA ILE A 51 -15.66 -2.38 2.89
C ILE A 51 -14.79 -2.03 1.69
N ASP A 52 -14.24 -0.82 1.70
CA ASP A 52 -13.25 -0.39 0.71
C ASP A 52 -11.84 -0.51 1.28
N PHE A 53 -10.93 -1.07 0.48
CA PHE A 53 -9.54 -1.24 0.83
C PHE A 53 -8.66 -0.25 0.07
N PRO A 54 -7.73 0.44 0.75
CA PRO A 54 -6.81 1.34 0.07
C PRO A 54 -5.74 0.54 -0.68
N THR A 55 -5.45 0.98 -1.90
CA THR A 55 -4.47 0.37 -2.80
C THR A 55 -3.56 1.44 -3.40
N LEU A 56 -2.29 1.11 -3.61
CA LEU A 56 -1.36 1.91 -4.39
C LEU A 56 -1.56 1.58 -5.86
N ASP A 57 -1.94 2.59 -6.64
CA ASP A 57 -2.15 2.52 -8.09
C ASP A 57 -3.01 1.30 -8.51
N GLU A 58 -4.04 1.00 -7.73
CA GLU A 58 -5.01 -0.11 -7.92
C GLU A 58 -4.45 -1.54 -7.84
N LYS A 59 -3.15 -1.69 -7.55
CA LYS A 59 -2.44 -2.97 -7.69
C LYS A 59 -1.95 -3.56 -6.37
N ILE A 60 -1.58 -2.72 -5.41
CA ILE A 60 -0.90 -3.14 -4.18
C ILE A 60 -1.74 -2.69 -2.99
N PHE A 61 -2.17 -3.58 -2.10
CA PHE A 61 -2.88 -3.19 -0.89
C PHE A 61 -1.97 -2.39 0.05
N VAL A 62 -2.50 -1.36 0.69
CA VAL A 62 -1.74 -0.50 1.59
C VAL A 62 -2.28 -0.62 3.00
N HIS A 63 -1.41 -0.93 3.95
CA HIS A 63 -1.73 -0.93 5.37
C HIS A 63 -0.97 0.22 6.05
N VAL A 64 -1.66 1.03 6.84
CA VAL A 64 -1.01 2.06 7.65
C VAL A 64 -0.61 1.42 8.97
N GLU A 65 0.69 1.37 9.25
CA GLU A 65 1.26 0.77 10.46
C GLU A 65 1.77 1.90 11.38
N PRO A 66 1.03 2.25 12.46
CA PRO A 66 1.41 3.36 13.35
C PRO A 66 2.72 3.14 14.10
N GLU A 67 3.11 1.87 14.30
CA GLU A 67 4.37 1.50 14.94
C GLU A 67 5.58 1.69 14.02
N LEU A 68 5.33 1.84 12.72
CA LEU A 68 6.36 2.13 11.75
C LEU A 68 6.73 3.62 11.80
N ASP A 69 8.03 3.90 11.74
CA ASP A 69 8.52 5.27 11.60
C ASP A 69 7.78 6.00 10.47
N ASP A 70 7.41 7.26 10.73
CA ASP A 70 6.46 8.04 9.93
C ASP A 70 6.71 8.03 8.40
N LEU A 71 7.97 7.99 7.97
CA LEU A 71 8.39 8.03 6.56
C LEU A 71 8.91 6.69 6.03
N SER A 72 8.74 5.61 6.77
CA SER A 72 9.22 4.27 6.42
C SER A 72 8.12 3.45 5.72
N TYR A 73 8.54 2.31 5.18
CA TYR A 73 7.65 1.30 4.62
C TYR A 73 8.23 -0.09 4.86
N GLU A 74 7.37 -1.10 4.85
CA GLU A 74 7.77 -2.51 4.82
C GLU A 74 7.18 -3.19 3.58
N LEU A 75 8.06 -3.87 2.85
CA LEU A 75 7.70 -4.76 1.76
C LEU A 75 7.56 -6.19 2.31
N PRO A 76 6.68 -7.01 1.74
CA PRO A 76 6.47 -8.38 2.18
C PRO A 76 7.77 -9.17 1.97
N GLN A 77 8.28 -9.79 3.02
CA GLN A 77 9.42 -10.69 2.90
C GLN A 77 8.98 -11.98 2.23
N ASN A 78 9.88 -12.61 1.45
CA ASN A 78 9.62 -13.91 0.82
C ASN A 78 9.16 -14.91 1.91
N SER A 79 7.97 -15.46 1.72
CA SER A 79 7.48 -16.66 2.39
C SER A 79 7.41 -17.80 1.38
#